data_AF-A0A2H0FVP1-F1
#
_entry.id   AF-A0A2H0FVP1-F1
#
_cell.length_a   1.000
_cell.length_b   1.000
_cell.length_c   1.000
_cell.angle_alpha   90.00
_cell.angle_beta   90.00
_cell.angle_gamma   90.00
#
_symmetry.space_group_name_H-M   'P 1'
#
loop_
_entity.id
_entity.type
_entity.pdbx_description
1 polymer ?
#
loop_
_entity_poly.entity_id
_entity_poly.type
_entity_poly.pdbx_seq_one_letter_code
_entity_poly.pdbx_strand_id
1 'polypeptide(L)'
;MLNYVWLGLLILGIGTALTTDIMDQADNKYRNGDPLPIEVVFDDSTSIKTDGAYSAKIKVKSSDFNEFYGVFQNNDVNVSGKISVNKSKDIMSVFFKVSETSPDMWKYMAKISGKDDDLLGSFKLREIKNSKLITGDLILEDVAFVKMKDVTNSALDYASTAVNIALGLIGIMALWLGVMKVAE
;
A
#
# COMPACT_ATOMS: atom_id res chain seq x y z
N MET A 1 -27.32 12.62 -24.87
CA MET A 1 -26.82 13.72 -23.99
C MET A 1 -26.15 13.21 -22.72
N LEU A 2 -26.57 12.08 -22.13
CA LEU A 2 -26.03 11.58 -20.86
C LEU A 2 -24.55 11.15 -20.93
N ASN A 3 -24.09 10.55 -22.04
CA ASN A 3 -22.69 10.08 -22.18
C ASN A 3 -21.63 11.19 -22.11
N TYR A 4 -21.90 12.39 -22.63
CA TYR A 4 -20.92 13.48 -22.63
C TYR A 4 -20.75 14.07 -21.22
N VAL A 5 -21.82 14.08 -20.42
CA VAL A 5 -21.76 14.53 -19.02
C VAL A 5 -20.93 13.54 -18.19
N TRP A 6 -21.18 12.24 -18.35
CA TRP A 6 -20.39 11.20 -17.67
C TRP A 6 -18.91 11.22 -18.08
N LEU A 7 -18.63 11.39 -19.37
CA LEU A 7 -17.26 11.54 -19.86
C LEU A 7 -16.60 12.80 -19.27
N GLY A 8 -17.33 13.92 -19.21
CA GLY A 8 -16.84 15.15 -18.59
C GLY A 8 -16.50 14.97 -17.11
N LEU A 9 -17.36 14.30 -16.34
CA LEU A 9 -17.11 14.00 -14.92
C LEU A 9 -15.90 13.08 -14.72
N LEU A 10 -15.73 12.07 -15.59
CA LEU A 10 -14.58 11.18 -15.56
C LEU A 10 -13.27 11.94 -15.85
N ILE A 11 -13.26 12.79 -16.88
CA ILE A 11 -12.10 13.62 -17.21
C ILE A 11 -11.77 14.59 -16.07
N LEU A 12 -12.78 15.21 -15.46
CA LEU A 12 -12.59 16.08 -14.29
C LEU A 12 -11.99 15.31 -13.11
N GLY A 13 -12.51 14.11 -12.80
CA GLY A 13 -11.99 13.27 -11.71
C GLY A 13 -10.53 12.84 -11.94
N ILE A 14 -10.18 12.47 -13.18
CA ILE A 14 -8.79 12.17 -13.55
C ILE A 14 -7.92 13.42 -13.44
N GLY A 15 -8.41 14.57 -13.92
CA GLY A 15 -7.71 15.84 -13.85
C GLY A 15 -7.40 16.25 -12.41
N THR A 16 -8.38 16.18 -11.51
CA THR A 16 -8.17 16.51 -10.09
C THR A 16 -7.22 15.53 -9.42
N ALA A 17 -7.35 14.22 -9.70
CA ALA A 17 -6.42 13.20 -9.20
C ALA A 17 -4.98 13.45 -9.65
N LEU A 18 -4.75 13.76 -10.93
CA LEU A 18 -3.42 14.12 -11.43
C LEU A 18 -2.86 15.35 -10.74
N THR A 19 -3.65 16.43 -10.62
CA THR A 19 -3.17 17.65 -9.96
C THR A 19 -2.81 17.44 -8.49
N THR A 20 -3.61 16.63 -7.78
CA THR A 20 -3.35 16.30 -6.38
C THR A 20 -2.14 15.39 -6.21
N ASP A 21 -1.94 14.42 -7.10
CA ASP A 21 -0.75 13.56 -7.08
C ASP A 21 0.54 14.36 -7.37
N ILE A 22 0.50 15.31 -8.32
CA ILE A 22 1.65 16.19 -8.60
C ILE A 22 1.97 17.05 -7.37
N MET A 23 0.96 17.60 -6.70
CA MET A 23 1.16 18.40 -5.49
C MET A 23 1.69 17.54 -4.34
N ASP A 24 1.12 16.36 -4.11
CA ASP A 24 1.58 15.40 -3.08
C ASP A 24 3.04 14.97 -3.32
N GLN A 25 3.44 14.81 -4.58
CA GLN A 25 4.82 14.49 -4.96
C GLN A 25 5.77 15.67 -4.75
N ALA A 26 5.33 16.90 -5.08
CA ALA A 26 6.11 18.12 -4.87
C ALA A 26 6.35 18.41 -3.37
N ASP A 27 5.34 18.18 -2.53
CA ASP A 27 5.41 18.34 -1.08
C ASP A 27 6.11 17.16 -0.37
N ASN A 28 6.52 16.14 -1.12
CA ASN A 28 7.05 14.87 -0.62
C ASN A 28 6.25 14.32 0.57
N LYS A 29 4.91 14.32 0.45
CA LYS A 29 3.99 13.95 1.52
C LYS A 29 4.23 12.54 2.06
N TYR A 30 4.64 11.62 1.20
CA TYR A 30 4.95 10.23 1.53
C TYR A 30 6.39 10.03 2.02
N ARG A 31 7.20 11.10 2.03
CA ARG A 31 8.62 11.06 2.42
C ARG A 31 9.40 9.99 1.65
N ASN A 32 9.15 9.91 0.34
CA ASN A 32 9.80 8.97 -0.55
C ASN A 32 11.32 9.22 -0.54
N GLY A 33 12.11 8.17 -0.42
CA GLY A 33 13.57 8.25 -0.34
C GLY A 33 14.14 8.77 0.99
N ASP A 34 13.31 9.28 1.90
CA ASP A 34 13.78 9.79 3.19
C ASP A 34 14.01 8.63 4.18
N PRO A 35 15.10 8.66 4.97
CA PRO A 35 15.41 7.63 5.95
C PRO A 35 14.55 7.77 7.20
N LEU A 36 13.71 6.77 7.50
CA LEU A 36 12.97 6.66 8.75
C LEU A 36 13.79 5.84 9.76
N PRO A 37 14.18 6.39 10.92
CA PRO A 37 14.87 5.61 11.94
C PRO A 37 13.93 4.59 12.57
N ILE A 38 14.31 3.31 12.52
CA ILE A 38 13.54 2.21 13.08
C ILE A 38 14.41 1.29 13.94
N GLU A 39 13.76 0.62 14.89
CA GLU A 39 14.33 -0.46 15.68
C GLU A 39 13.75 -1.79 15.18
N VAL A 40 14.61 -2.71 14.79
CA VAL A 40 14.20 -4.04 14.34
C VAL A 40 14.58 -5.05 15.40
N VAL A 41 13.57 -5.81 15.85
CA VAL A 41 13.69 -6.88 16.84
C VAL A 41 13.42 -8.21 16.15
N PHE A 42 14.44 -9.03 15.95
CA PHE A 42 14.27 -10.38 15.37
C PHE A 42 13.59 -11.29 16.37
N ASP A 43 12.70 -12.19 15.94
CA ASP A 43 12.00 -13.09 16.86
C ASP A 43 12.91 -14.25 17.33
N ASP A 44 13.68 -14.83 16.39
CA ASP A 44 14.59 -15.95 16.65
C ASP A 44 16.02 -15.50 16.91
N SER A 45 16.73 -16.26 17.74
CA SER A 45 18.13 -16.08 18.16
C SER A 45 19.18 -16.20 17.04
N THR A 46 18.75 -16.14 15.78
CA THR A 46 19.62 -16.37 14.62
C THR A 46 20.25 -15.05 14.20
N SER A 47 21.54 -14.91 14.51
CA SER A 47 22.38 -13.83 14.01
C SER A 47 22.18 -13.65 12.50
N ILE A 48 22.09 -12.41 12.04
CA ILE A 48 22.12 -12.01 10.62
C ILE A 48 23.44 -12.49 10.01
N LYS A 49 23.53 -13.78 9.63
CA LYS A 49 24.77 -14.41 9.17
C LYS A 49 24.62 -15.12 7.84
N THR A 50 23.41 -15.36 7.36
CA THR A 50 23.18 -16.02 6.07
C THR A 50 22.20 -15.22 5.23
N ASP A 51 22.26 -15.40 3.92
CA ASP A 51 21.21 -14.93 3.02
C ASP A 51 19.90 -15.65 3.36
N GLY A 52 18.81 -14.90 3.45
CA GLY A 52 17.53 -15.48 3.88
C GLY A 52 16.49 -14.46 4.32
N ALA A 53 15.26 -14.93 4.52
CA ALA A 53 14.15 -14.16 5.05
C ALA A 53 13.94 -14.49 6.53
N TYR A 54 13.94 -13.48 7.38
CA TYR A 54 13.81 -13.60 8.84
C TYR A 54 12.58 -12.86 9.33
N SER A 55 11.81 -13.46 10.24
CA SER A 55 10.71 -12.78 10.91
C SER A 55 11.25 -11.79 11.95
N ALA A 56 10.77 -10.55 11.88
CA ALA A 56 11.16 -9.50 12.80
C ALA A 56 9.99 -8.54 13.08
N LYS A 57 10.06 -7.88 14.24
CA LYS A 57 9.17 -6.79 14.60
C LYS A 57 9.88 -5.47 14.37
N ILE A 58 9.25 -4.63 13.57
CA ILE A 58 9.67 -3.26 13.31
C ILE A 58 8.99 -2.38 14.35
N LYS A 59 9.79 -1.66 15.12
CA LYS A 59 9.35 -0.69 16.10
C LYS A 59 9.80 0.70 15.66
N VAL A 60 8.87 1.64 15.61
CA VAL A 60 9.13 3.06 15.37
C VAL A 60 8.62 3.83 16.58
N LYS A 61 9.46 4.70 17.14
CA LYS A 61 9.04 5.56 18.23
C LYS A 61 8.02 6.56 17.72
N SER A 62 7.02 6.84 18.54
CA SER A 62 6.01 7.87 18.26
C SER A 62 6.64 9.24 17.93
N SER A 63 7.70 9.66 18.64
CA SER A 63 8.44 10.91 18.36
C SER A 63 8.97 10.96 16.93
N ASP A 64 9.65 9.89 16.52
CA ASP A 64 10.36 9.82 15.25
C ASP A 64 9.37 9.71 14.10
N PHE A 65 8.28 8.96 14.30
CA PHE A 65 7.18 8.85 13.34
C PHE A 65 6.45 10.20 13.15
N ASN A 66 6.20 10.91 14.25
CA ASN A 66 5.53 12.22 14.23
C ASN A 66 6.39 13.29 13.54
N GLU A 67 7.70 13.30 13.79
CA GLU A 67 8.63 14.21 13.12
C GLU A 67 8.72 13.90 11.62
N PHE A 68 8.79 12.62 11.25
CA PHE A 68 8.92 12.18 9.87
C PHE A 68 7.66 12.52 9.04
N TYR A 69 6.46 12.16 9.52
CA TYR A 69 5.21 12.39 8.76
C TYR A 69 4.47 13.68 9.11
N GLY A 70 4.93 14.43 10.12
CA GLY A 70 4.22 15.64 10.59
C GLY A 70 2.87 15.33 11.24
N VAL A 71 2.69 14.12 11.78
CA VAL A 71 1.44 13.66 12.40
C VAL A 71 1.55 13.65 13.91
N PHE A 72 0.42 13.59 14.62
CA PHE A 72 0.40 13.47 16.08
C PHE A 72 -0.12 12.09 16.49
N GLN A 73 0.80 11.18 16.80
CA GLN A 73 0.52 9.85 17.31
C GLN A 73 1.09 9.68 18.72
N ASN A 74 0.24 9.20 19.65
CA ASN A 74 0.61 9.01 21.06
C ASN A 74 1.31 7.68 21.37
N ASN A 75 1.14 6.68 20.50
CA ASN A 75 1.63 5.32 20.74
C ASN A 75 2.73 4.96 19.74
N ASP A 76 3.74 4.23 20.20
CA ASP A 76 4.77 3.65 19.34
C ASP A 76 4.15 2.73 18.28
N VAL A 77 4.69 2.78 17.07
CA VAL A 77 4.27 1.95 15.95
C VAL A 77 5.02 0.63 16.03
N ASN A 78 4.28 -0.47 16.12
CA ASN A 78 4.85 -1.81 16.11
C ASN A 78 4.19 -2.64 15.02
N VAL A 79 4.99 -3.12 14.07
CA VAL A 79 4.50 -3.94 12.95
C VAL A 79 5.37 -5.17 12.78
N SER A 80 4.74 -6.33 12.59
CA SER A 80 5.43 -7.58 12.29
C SER A 80 5.72 -7.67 10.80
N GLY A 81 6.95 -8.01 10.44
CA GLY A 81 7.41 -8.12 9.07
C GLY A 81 8.43 -9.24 8.87
N LYS A 82 8.84 -9.41 7.61
CA LYS A 82 9.94 -10.25 7.18
C LYS A 82 11.06 -9.36 6.65
N ILE A 83 12.29 -9.66 7.04
CA ILE A 83 13.48 -8.97 6.54
C ILE A 83 14.24 -9.96 5.70
N SER A 84 14.38 -9.66 4.41
CA SER A 84 15.21 -10.41 3.48
C SER A 84 16.58 -9.78 3.40
N VAL A 85 17.61 -10.55 3.73
CA VAL A 85 19.00 -10.11 3.65
C VAL A 85 19.63 -10.75 2.42
N ASN A 86 20.16 -9.92 1.52
CA ASN A 86 20.94 -10.37 0.37
C ASN A 86 22.37 -9.79 0.48
N LYS A 87 23.29 -10.59 1.02
CA LYS A 87 24.70 -10.23 1.20
C LYS A 87 25.44 -10.00 -0.11
N SER A 88 24.98 -10.60 -1.21
CA SER A 88 25.64 -10.43 -2.52
C SER A 88 25.57 -8.99 -3.02
N LYS A 89 24.54 -8.23 -2.60
CA LYS A 89 24.32 -6.85 -3.05
C LYS A 89 24.44 -5.80 -1.94
N ASP A 90 24.70 -6.21 -0.70
CA ASP A 90 24.62 -5.36 0.49
C ASP A 90 23.24 -4.65 0.63
N ILE A 91 22.18 -5.31 0.13
CA ILE A 91 20.82 -4.80 0.19
C ILE A 91 20.05 -5.64 1.21
N MET A 92 19.57 -4.98 2.26
CA MET A 92 18.56 -5.53 3.15
C MET A 92 17.20 -4.97 2.74
N SER A 93 16.29 -5.86 2.38
CA SER A 93 14.91 -5.51 2.05
C SER A 93 14.01 -5.87 3.22
N VAL A 94 13.14 -4.95 3.59
CA VAL A 94 12.15 -5.12 4.63
C VAL A 94 10.79 -5.21 3.97
N PHE A 95 10.04 -6.23 4.35
CA PHE A 95 8.68 -6.46 3.90
C PHE A 95 7.80 -6.54 5.13
N PHE A 96 6.73 -5.78 5.19
CA PHE A 96 5.75 -5.93 6.26
C PHE A 96 4.33 -5.76 5.74
N LYS A 97 3.42 -6.53 6.33
CA LYS A 97 2.00 -6.44 6.03
C LYS A 97 1.38 -5.44 6.99
N VAL A 98 0.65 -4.49 6.45
CA VAL A 98 -0.07 -3.50 7.23
C VAL A 98 -1.39 -4.12 7.71
N SER A 99 -1.74 -3.84 8.96
CA SER A 99 -2.96 -4.32 9.62
C SER A 99 -3.80 -3.16 10.15
N GLU A 100 -5.01 -3.46 10.63
CA GLU A 100 -5.91 -2.46 11.25
C GLU A 100 -5.26 -1.65 12.39
N THR A 101 -4.28 -2.23 13.08
CA THR A 101 -3.55 -1.58 14.19
C THR A 101 -2.42 -0.67 13.73
N SER A 102 -2.15 -0.60 12.42
CA SER A 102 -1.06 0.19 11.85
C SER A 102 -1.50 1.64 11.59
N PRO A 103 -0.55 2.58 11.52
CA PRO A 103 -0.85 4.00 11.25
C PRO A 103 -1.60 4.19 9.93
N ASP A 104 -2.47 5.19 9.90
CA ASP A 104 -3.29 5.52 8.72
C ASP A 104 -2.42 5.82 7.49
N MET A 105 -1.27 6.47 7.69
CA MET A 105 -0.33 6.78 6.61
C MET A 105 0.19 5.50 5.92
N TRP A 106 0.56 4.49 6.71
CA TRP A 106 1.05 3.21 6.17
C TRP A 106 -0.06 2.38 5.55
N LYS A 107 -1.26 2.37 6.15
CA LYS A 107 -2.45 1.75 5.53
C LYS A 107 -2.74 2.37 4.17
N TYR A 108 -2.63 3.70 4.10
CA TYR A 108 -2.84 4.42 2.87
C TYR A 108 -1.80 4.05 1.80
N MET A 109 -0.51 4.11 2.14
CA MET A 109 0.60 3.72 1.25
C MET A 109 0.50 2.27 0.77
N ALA A 110 0.16 1.33 1.65
CA ALA A 110 0.08 -0.10 1.35
C ALA A 110 -0.99 -0.45 0.30
N LYS A 111 -2.14 0.25 0.33
CA LYS A 111 -3.21 0.12 -0.66
C LYS A 111 -2.71 0.42 -2.10
N ILE A 112 -1.67 1.24 -2.22
CA ILE A 112 -1.11 1.65 -3.50
C ILE A 112 0.02 0.73 -3.95
N SER A 113 0.80 0.19 -3.03
CA SER A 113 1.94 -0.66 -3.38
C SER A 113 1.53 -2.00 -4.03
N GLY A 114 0.41 -2.60 -3.62
CA GLY A 114 0.11 -3.96 -4.07
C GLY A 114 -1.31 -4.46 -3.89
N LYS A 115 -1.46 -5.78 -4.01
CA LYS A 115 -2.70 -6.55 -3.84
C LYS A 115 -2.91 -7.01 -2.38
N ASP A 116 -1.87 -6.91 -1.55
CA ASP A 116 -1.77 -7.60 -0.27
C ASP A 116 -1.57 -6.65 0.93
N ASP A 117 -1.89 -5.36 0.79
CA ASP A 117 -1.72 -4.33 1.84
C ASP A 117 -0.32 -4.41 2.49
N ASP A 118 0.68 -4.54 1.64
CA ASP A 118 2.07 -4.70 1.99
C ASP A 118 2.90 -3.44 1.67
N LEU A 119 3.97 -3.26 2.43
CA LEU A 119 4.97 -2.23 2.18
C LEU A 119 6.34 -2.86 2.08
N LEU A 120 7.08 -2.40 1.07
CA LEU A 120 8.47 -2.75 0.86
C LEU A 120 9.37 -1.55 1.18
N GLY A 121 10.57 -1.85 1.67
CA GLY A 121 11.59 -0.85 1.89
C GLY A 121 12.99 -1.44 1.89
N SER A 122 13.98 -0.58 1.73
CA SER A 122 15.38 -0.90 1.94
C SER A 122 15.79 -0.46 3.35
N PHE A 123 16.55 -1.30 4.04
CA PHE A 123 17.03 -1.01 5.39
C PHE A 123 18.54 -0.83 5.39
N LYS A 124 19.00 0.31 5.89
CA LYS A 124 20.40 0.63 6.10
C LYS A 124 20.72 0.48 7.57
N LEU A 125 21.56 -0.48 7.90
CA LEU A 125 22.00 -0.72 9.27
C LEU A 125 22.85 0.46 9.76
N ARG A 126 22.48 1.04 10.91
CA ARG A 126 23.25 2.11 11.57
C ARG A 126 24.08 1.57 12.73
N GLU A 127 23.44 0.82 13.60
CA GLU A 127 24.06 0.29 14.82
C GLU A 127 23.46 -1.06 15.21
N ILE A 128 24.32 -1.99 15.64
CA ILE A 128 23.88 -3.25 16.25
C ILE A 128 23.99 -3.07 17.76
N LYS A 129 22.87 -2.86 18.45
CA LYS A 129 22.87 -2.77 19.92
C LYS A 129 23.01 -4.12 20.59
N ASN A 130 22.38 -5.16 20.03
CA ASN A 130 22.43 -6.53 20.55
C ASN A 130 22.24 -7.56 19.42
N SER A 131 22.57 -8.83 19.68
CA SER A 131 22.36 -9.94 18.71
C SER A 131 20.92 -10.09 18.19
N LYS A 132 19.94 -9.47 18.87
CA LYS A 132 18.50 -9.53 18.56
C LYS A 132 17.90 -8.18 18.17
N LEU A 133 18.62 -7.08 18.42
CA LEU A 133 18.12 -5.72 18.24
C LEU A 133 19.11 -4.90 17.41
N ILE A 134 18.67 -4.52 16.22
CA ILE A 134 19.41 -3.64 15.32
C ILE A 134 18.66 -2.33 15.17
N THR A 135 19.41 -1.25 15.00
CA THR A 135 18.87 0.08 14.75
C THR A 135 19.40 0.56 13.41
N GLY A 136 18.55 1.19 12.63
CA GLY A 136 18.92 1.64 11.30
C GLY A 136 17.83 2.47 10.65
N ASP A 137 18.08 2.78 9.39
CA ASP A 137 17.25 3.67 8.60
C ASP A 137 16.48 2.85 7.57
N LEU A 138 15.15 2.88 7.66
CA LEU A 138 14.25 2.30 6.68
C LEU A 138 13.91 3.35 5.63
N ILE A 139 14.20 3.06 4.38
CA ILE A 139 13.77 3.84 3.22
C ILE A 139 12.68 3.03 2.54
N LEU A 140 11.44 3.50 2.63
CA LEU A 140 10.29 2.87 1.99
C LEU A 140 10.39 3.01 0.46
N GLU A 141 9.67 2.14 -0.24
CA GLU A 141 9.52 2.25 -1.69
C GLU A 141 8.83 3.56 -2.11
N ASP A 142 9.13 4.00 -3.33
CA ASP A 142 8.57 5.23 -3.86
C ASP A 142 7.06 5.07 -4.12
N VAL A 143 6.26 5.83 -3.38
CA VAL A 143 4.81 5.87 -3.56
C VAL A 143 4.43 7.05 -4.45
N ALA A 144 3.80 6.77 -5.59
CA ALA A 144 3.37 7.78 -6.55
C ALA A 144 1.98 7.45 -7.14
N PHE A 145 1.32 8.47 -7.70
CA PHE A 145 0.05 8.36 -8.42
C PHE A 145 -1.08 7.70 -7.62
N VAL A 146 -1.14 8.06 -6.33
CA VAL A 146 -2.05 7.46 -5.37
C VAL A 146 -3.51 7.75 -5.72
N LYS A 147 -3.84 9.02 -5.94
CA LYS A 147 -5.20 9.45 -6.27
C LYS A 147 -5.61 8.92 -7.63
N MET A 148 -4.69 8.89 -8.58
CA MET A 148 -4.91 8.28 -9.89
C MET A 148 -5.25 6.80 -9.80
N LYS A 149 -4.53 6.04 -8.95
CA LYS A 149 -4.85 4.63 -8.72
C LYS A 149 -6.23 4.47 -8.07
N ASP A 150 -6.55 5.29 -7.07
CA ASP A 150 -7.87 5.27 -6.40
C ASP A 150 -9.02 5.56 -7.40
N VAL A 151 -8.89 6.60 -8.25
CA VAL A 151 -9.89 6.94 -9.27
C VAL A 151 -10.01 5.83 -10.32
N THR A 152 -8.89 5.28 -10.78
CA THR A 152 -8.88 4.20 -11.77
C THR A 152 -9.55 2.94 -11.23
N ASN A 153 -9.21 2.53 -10.00
CA ASN A 153 -9.84 1.38 -9.36
C ASN A 153 -11.34 1.58 -9.18
N SER A 154 -11.75 2.77 -8.70
CA SER A 154 -13.17 3.10 -8.57
C SER A 154 -13.90 3.02 -9.92
N ALA A 155 -13.30 3.55 -10.99
CA ALA A 155 -13.87 3.47 -12.33
C ALA A 155 -14.00 2.02 -12.83
N LEU A 156 -13.00 1.17 -12.57
CA LEU A 156 -13.04 -0.26 -12.90
C LEU A 156 -14.12 -1.01 -12.09
N ASP A 157 -14.27 -0.70 -10.81
CA ASP A 157 -15.28 -1.30 -9.94
C ASP A 157 -16.70 -0.93 -10.38
N TYR A 158 -16.92 0.34 -10.76
CA TYR A 158 -18.19 0.76 -11.35
C TYR A 158 -18.47 0.09 -12.69
N ALA A 159 -17.45 -0.05 -13.55
CA ALA A 159 -17.59 -0.77 -14.81
C ALA A 159 -17.94 -2.25 -14.58
N SER A 160 -17.26 -2.92 -13.65
CA SER A 160 -17.53 -4.30 -13.24
C SER A 160 -18.98 -4.46 -12.75
N THR A 161 -19.42 -3.55 -11.87
CA THR A 161 -20.80 -3.53 -11.35
C THR A 161 -21.81 -3.37 -12.48
N ALA A 162 -21.58 -2.45 -13.42
CA ALA A 162 -22.47 -2.24 -14.56
C ALA A 162 -22.55 -3.48 -15.46
N VAL A 163 -21.42 -4.15 -15.71
CA VAL A 163 -21.37 -5.40 -16.49
C VAL A 163 -22.14 -6.51 -15.79
N ASN A 164 -21.98 -6.68 -14.47
CA ASN A 164 -22.71 -7.67 -13.70
C ASN A 164 -24.22 -7.45 -13.77
N ILE A 165 -24.68 -6.19 -13.68
CA ILE A 165 -26.09 -5.84 -13.82
C ILE A 165 -26.58 -6.15 -15.24
N ALA A 166 -25.83 -5.77 -16.27
CA ALA A 166 -26.20 -6.01 -17.67
C ALA A 166 -26.32 -7.52 -17.97
N LEU A 167 -25.33 -8.33 -17.54
CA LEU A 167 -25.37 -9.78 -17.70
C LEU A 167 -26.53 -10.41 -16.94
N GLY A 168 -26.82 -9.96 -15.71
CA GLY A 168 -27.97 -10.42 -14.95
C GLY A 168 -29.30 -10.15 -15.66
N LEU A 169 -29.45 -8.96 -16.24
CA LEU A 169 -30.68 -8.54 -16.92
C LEU A 169 -30.87 -9.28 -18.27
N ILE A 170 -29.79 -9.50 -19.02
CA ILE A 170 -29.80 -10.37 -20.21
C ILE A 170 -30.19 -11.80 -19.84
N GLY A 171 -29.66 -12.33 -18.73
CA GLY A 171 -30.01 -13.66 -18.24
C GLY A 171 -31.49 -13.82 -17.94
N ILE A 172 -32.11 -12.83 -17.30
CA ILE A 172 -33.56 -12.82 -17.02
C ILE A 172 -34.38 -12.81 -18.32
N MET A 173 -33.97 -12.00 -19.31
CA MET A 173 -34.66 -11.96 -20.61
C MET A 173 -34.50 -13.27 -21.39
N ALA A 174 -33.31 -13.88 -21.37
CA ALA A 174 -33.06 -15.17 -22.00
C ALA A 174 -33.90 -16.29 -21.36
N LEU A 175 -34.02 -16.30 -20.02
CA LEU A 175 -34.90 -17.21 -19.30
C LEU A 175 -36.35 -17.04 -19.75
N TRP A 176 -36.83 -15.79 -19.80
CA TRP A 176 -38.21 -15.49 -20.15
C TRP A 176 -38.57 -15.92 -21.58
N LEU A 177 -37.69 -15.64 -22.54
CA LEU A 177 -37.83 -16.12 -23.93
C LEU A 177 -37.83 -17.66 -24.01
N GLY A 178 -37.00 -18.32 -23.21
CA GLY A 178 -36.97 -19.78 -23.10
C GLY A 178 -38.30 -20.35 -22.60
N VAL A 179 -38.88 -19.77 -21.55
CA VAL A 179 -40.16 -20.20 -20.99
C VAL A 179 -41.31 -19.99 -21.99
N MET A 180 -41.37 -18.84 -22.65
CA MET A 180 -42.42 -18.59 -23.66
C MET A 180 -42.41 -19.62 -24.77
N LYS A 181 -41.22 -20.00 -25.25
CA LYS A 181 -41.07 -20.98 -26.33
C LYS A 181 -41.47 -22.41 -25.93
N VAL A 182 -41.49 -22.73 -24.64
CA VAL A 182 -42.01 -24.02 -24.13
C VAL A 182 -43.53 -23.98 -23.96
N ALA A 183 -44.10 -22.79 -23.73
CA ALA A 183 -45.52 -22.60 -23.55
C ALA A 183 -46.31 -22.51 -24.88
N GLU A 184 -45.63 -22.19 -25.98
CA GLU A 184 -46.13 -22.26 -27.36
C GLU A 184 -46.03 -23.68 -27.92
#